data_AF-A0A0Q4ITD3-F1
#
_entry.id   AF-A0A0Q4ITD3-F1
#
_cell.length_a   1.000
_cell.length_b   1.000
_cell.length_c   1.000
_cell.angle_alpha   90.00
_cell.angle_beta   90.00
_cell.angle_gamma   90.00
#
_symmetry.space_group_name_H-M   'P 1'
#
loop_
_entity.id
_entity.type
_entity.pdbx_description
1 polymer ?
#
loop_
_entity_poly.entity_id
_entity_poly.type
_entity_poly.pdbx_seq_one_letter_code
_entity_poly.pdbx_strand_id
1 'polypeptide(L)'
;MAAAGDSANVTEQRDGPDVIRIDMACADDLIRVSGQAGLPIQWNAPLAVMAAFVPPPLASFEESTVPTGGWAVERFSSSKTAWVASTVAEAVRAQRGLFRFKSDYDTRHIYKLAGVTRKVPPGIAKYWALGRRQRAMRLDLSRGQVSFPIAARPPGLIDRALVIASGALPALEGGRLTYSGINAPLAAVVAASLRAIATGADS
;
A
#
# COMPACT_ATOMS: atom_id res chain seq x y z
N MET A 1 36.20 -18.22 -11.13
CA MET A 1 36.52 -17.48 -9.90
C MET A 1 35.30 -16.64 -9.55
N ALA A 2 34.56 -17.00 -8.50
CA ALA A 2 33.49 -16.14 -7.99
C ALA A 2 34.12 -14.93 -7.31
N ALA A 3 33.65 -13.73 -7.60
CA ALA A 3 34.11 -12.53 -6.92
C ALA A 3 33.63 -12.58 -5.45
N ALA A 4 34.39 -11.97 -4.54
CA ALA A 4 33.94 -11.80 -3.16
C ALA A 4 32.68 -10.92 -3.16
N GLY A 5 31.51 -11.51 -2.88
CA GLY A 5 30.23 -10.79 -2.83
C GLY A 5 29.04 -11.52 -3.48
N ASP A 6 29.30 -12.55 -4.29
CA ASP A 6 28.22 -13.31 -4.93
C ASP A 6 27.73 -14.41 -3.98
N SER A 7 26.43 -14.44 -3.70
CA SER A 7 25.83 -15.50 -2.88
C SER A 7 24.45 -15.90 -3.39
N ALA A 8 24.12 -17.18 -3.26
CA ALA A 8 22.81 -17.72 -3.54
C ALA A 8 22.28 -18.38 -2.28
N ASN A 9 21.14 -17.91 -1.78
CA ASN A 9 20.49 -18.44 -0.59
C ASN A 9 19.07 -18.87 -0.94
N VAL A 10 18.68 -20.06 -0.50
CA VAL A 10 17.30 -20.54 -0.62
C VAL A 10 16.66 -20.48 0.76
N THR A 11 15.54 -19.79 0.86
CA THR A 11 14.74 -19.70 2.07
C THR A 11 13.44 -20.45 1.83
N GLU A 12 13.28 -21.57 2.54
CA GLU A 12 12.03 -22.32 2.52
C GLU A 12 10.88 -21.51 3.13
N GLN A 13 9.72 -21.54 2.50
CA GLN A 13 8.53 -20.86 3.01
C GLN A 13 7.44 -21.87 3.40
N ARG A 14 6.84 -21.65 4.57
CA ARG A 14 5.76 -22.52 5.07
C ARG A 14 4.47 -22.44 4.22
N ASP A 15 4.12 -21.23 3.80
CA ASP A 15 2.82 -20.91 3.18
C ASP A 15 2.97 -20.26 1.80
N GLY A 16 4.01 -20.65 1.03
CA GLY A 16 4.33 -20.04 -0.25
C GLY A 16 5.46 -20.75 -1.00
N PRO A 17 5.85 -20.25 -2.19
CA PRO A 17 7.02 -20.75 -2.88
C PRO A 17 8.31 -20.37 -2.13
N ASP A 18 9.32 -21.23 -2.22
CA ASP A 18 10.64 -20.93 -1.68
C ASP A 18 11.23 -19.69 -2.35
N VAL A 19 12.02 -18.94 -1.58
CA VAL A 19 12.67 -17.73 -2.05
C VAL A 19 14.11 -18.02 -2.38
N ILE A 20 14.46 -17.86 -3.65
CA ILE A 20 15.86 -17.90 -4.10
C ILE A 20 16.36 -16.47 -4.17
N ARG A 21 17.27 -16.12 -3.25
CA ARG A 21 17.95 -14.83 -3.23
C ARG A 21 19.32 -14.99 -3.90
N ILE A 22 19.56 -14.18 -4.92
CA ILE A 22 20.84 -14.09 -5.61
C ILE A 22 21.37 -12.69 -5.38
N ASP A 23 22.45 -12.58 -4.61
CA ASP A 23 23.17 -11.33 -4.40
C ASP A 23 24.34 -11.26 -5.40
N MET A 24 24.42 -10.15 -6.12
CA MET A 24 25.46 -9.86 -7.13
C MET A 24 25.94 -8.42 -6.91
N ALA A 25 27.22 -8.15 -7.20
CA ALA A 25 27.80 -6.82 -7.02
C ALA A 25 27.21 -5.77 -7.98
N CYS A 26 26.73 -6.17 -9.16
CA CYS A 26 26.11 -5.27 -10.13
C CYS A 26 24.96 -5.93 -10.90
N ALA A 27 24.10 -5.09 -11.48
CA ALA A 27 22.95 -5.55 -12.26
C ALA A 27 23.36 -6.30 -13.54
N ASP A 28 24.46 -5.88 -14.18
CA ASP A 28 24.94 -6.50 -15.43
C ASP A 28 25.37 -7.95 -15.21
N ASP A 29 26.02 -8.25 -14.08
CA ASP A 29 26.36 -9.62 -13.71
C ASP A 29 25.13 -10.47 -13.45
N LEU A 30 24.13 -9.93 -12.74
CA LEU A 30 22.87 -10.62 -12.52
C LEU A 30 22.17 -10.96 -13.84
N ILE A 31 22.11 -10.00 -14.78
CA ILE A 31 21.53 -10.18 -16.13
C ILE A 31 22.32 -11.23 -16.91
N ARG A 32 23.66 -11.17 -16.88
CA ARG A 32 24.53 -12.12 -17.58
C ARG A 32 24.35 -13.54 -17.07
N VAL A 33 24.40 -13.73 -15.75
CA VAL A 33 24.24 -15.04 -15.11
C VAL A 33 22.84 -15.61 -15.33
N SER A 34 21.80 -14.78 -15.19
CA SER A 34 20.43 -15.24 -15.44
C SER A 34 20.22 -15.60 -16.91
N GLY A 35 20.80 -14.83 -17.83
CA GLY A 35 20.76 -15.13 -19.27
C GLY A 35 21.42 -16.46 -19.62
N GLN A 36 22.58 -16.77 -19.01
CA GLN A 36 23.24 -18.07 -19.17
C GLN A 36 22.41 -19.23 -18.63
N ALA A 37 21.62 -19.00 -17.58
CA ALA A 37 20.70 -20.00 -17.02
C ALA A 37 19.35 -20.09 -17.77
N GLY A 38 19.11 -19.26 -18.79
CA GLY A 38 17.81 -19.18 -19.48
C GLY A 38 16.69 -18.60 -18.60
N LEU A 39 17.04 -17.83 -17.57
CA LEU A 39 16.10 -17.24 -16.62
C LEU A 39 15.86 -15.76 -16.98
N PRO A 40 14.67 -15.40 -17.48
CA PRO A 40 14.33 -13.99 -17.67
C PRO A 40 14.20 -13.32 -16.30
N ILE A 41 14.84 -12.17 -16.13
CA ILE A 41 14.77 -11.39 -14.90
C ILE A 41 14.32 -9.96 -15.18
N GLN A 42 13.71 -9.35 -14.18
CA GLN A 42 13.45 -7.92 -14.14
C GLN A 42 13.96 -7.37 -12.80
N TRP A 43 15.25 -7.06 -12.75
CA TRP A 43 15.94 -6.63 -11.52
C TRP A 43 15.36 -5.35 -10.91
N ASN A 44 14.74 -4.49 -11.73
CA ASN A 44 14.10 -3.25 -11.31
C ASN A 44 12.56 -3.35 -11.19
N ALA A 45 12.00 -4.56 -11.14
CA ALA A 45 10.55 -4.78 -11.14
C ALA A 45 9.77 -3.93 -10.12
N PRO A 46 10.21 -3.75 -8.86
CA PRO A 46 9.50 -2.89 -7.91
C PRO A 46 9.36 -1.44 -8.40
N LEU A 47 10.43 -0.88 -8.96
CA LEU A 47 10.44 0.49 -9.47
C LEU A 47 9.62 0.60 -10.76
N ALA A 48 9.64 -0.41 -11.62
CA ALA A 48 8.81 -0.45 -12.82
C ALA A 48 7.30 -0.49 -12.48
N VAL A 49 6.90 -1.29 -11.47
CA VAL A 49 5.52 -1.30 -10.96
C VAL A 49 5.14 0.06 -10.40
N MET A 50 6.04 0.70 -9.64
CA MET A 50 5.80 2.03 -9.10
C MET A 50 5.73 3.11 -10.17
N ALA A 51 6.48 2.99 -11.26
CA ALA A 51 6.41 3.92 -12.39
C ALA A 51 5.05 3.89 -13.10
N ALA A 52 4.35 2.74 -13.08
CA ALA A 52 2.99 2.63 -13.59
C ALA A 52 1.92 3.14 -12.60
N PHE A 53 2.29 3.49 -11.36
CA PHE A 53 1.33 3.96 -10.37
C PHE A 53 0.98 5.44 -10.59
N VAL A 54 -0.27 5.68 -10.99
CA VAL A 54 -0.87 7.02 -11.04
C VAL A 54 -2.04 7.05 -10.05
N PRO A 55 -2.03 7.93 -9.03
CA PRO A 55 -3.15 8.06 -8.13
C PRO A 55 -4.38 8.60 -8.89
N PRO A 56 -5.54 7.93 -8.84
CA PRO A 56 -6.73 8.42 -9.51
C PRO A 56 -7.23 9.70 -8.82
N PRO A 57 -7.62 10.75 -9.57
CA PRO A 57 -8.19 11.95 -8.99
C PRO A 57 -9.53 11.64 -8.31
N LEU A 58 -9.89 12.35 -7.24
CA LEU A 58 -11.17 12.10 -6.56
C LEU A 58 -12.37 12.27 -7.51
N ALA A 59 -12.27 13.20 -8.46
CA ALA A 59 -13.30 13.48 -9.45
C ALA A 59 -13.60 12.31 -10.42
N SER A 60 -12.69 11.34 -10.58
CA SER A 60 -12.93 10.18 -11.45
C SER A 60 -13.86 9.12 -10.85
N PHE A 61 -14.23 9.25 -9.57
CA PHE A 61 -15.07 8.29 -8.87
C PHE A 61 -16.55 8.67 -8.95
N GLU A 62 -17.43 7.68 -9.06
CA GLU A 62 -18.87 7.87 -9.13
C GLU A 62 -19.40 8.67 -7.93
N GLU A 63 -20.16 9.74 -8.21
CA GLU A 63 -20.96 10.40 -7.18
C GLU A 63 -22.07 9.47 -6.71
N SER A 64 -22.31 9.48 -5.40
CA SER A 64 -23.27 8.57 -4.80
C SER A 64 -23.96 9.24 -3.63
N THR A 65 -25.07 8.68 -3.19
CA THR A 65 -25.76 9.11 -1.97
C THR A 65 -25.29 8.29 -0.78
N VAL A 66 -25.43 8.85 0.42
CA VAL A 66 -25.20 8.09 1.64
C VAL A 66 -26.28 7.00 1.74
N PRO A 67 -25.92 5.72 1.91
CA PRO A 67 -26.90 4.66 2.09
C PRO A 67 -27.80 4.91 3.30
N THR A 68 -29.10 4.64 3.15
CA THR A 68 -30.10 4.74 4.22
C THR A 68 -30.53 3.35 4.71
N GLY A 69 -30.86 3.25 6.00
CA GLY A 69 -31.47 2.06 6.63
C GLY A 69 -30.53 0.87 6.92
N GLY A 70 -30.57 0.30 8.13
CA GLY A 70 -29.98 -1.01 8.45
C GLY A 70 -28.45 -1.18 8.38
N TRP A 71 -27.69 -0.17 7.95
CA TRP A 71 -26.23 -0.26 7.83
C TRP A 71 -25.52 -0.02 9.16
N ALA A 72 -24.54 -0.87 9.49
CA ALA A 72 -23.52 -0.52 10.47
C ALA A 72 -22.56 0.49 9.84
N VAL A 73 -22.40 1.66 10.48
CA VAL A 73 -21.57 2.74 9.95
C VAL A 73 -20.32 2.91 10.79
N GLU A 74 -19.18 3.00 10.12
CA GLU A 74 -17.90 3.31 10.74
C GLU A 74 -17.25 4.48 10.00
N ARG A 75 -16.50 5.30 10.74
CA ARG A 75 -15.66 6.37 10.19
C ARG A 75 -14.20 5.98 10.32
N PHE A 76 -13.39 6.26 9.29
CA PHE A 76 -11.95 6.10 9.42
C PHE A 76 -11.37 7.26 10.23
N SER A 77 -10.81 6.96 11.39
CA SER A 77 -10.12 7.92 12.26
C SER A 77 -8.66 8.02 11.84
N SER A 78 -8.23 9.21 11.42
CA SER A 78 -6.82 9.48 11.09
C SER A 78 -5.91 9.44 12.32
N SER A 79 -6.39 9.86 13.49
CA SER A 79 -5.61 9.85 14.73
C SER A 79 -5.39 8.43 15.26
N LYS A 80 -6.42 7.58 15.23
CA LYS A 80 -6.31 6.17 15.63
C LYS A 80 -5.79 5.26 14.51
N THR A 81 -5.76 5.77 13.28
CA THR A 81 -5.52 4.98 12.05
C THR A 81 -6.35 3.70 12.04
N ALA A 82 -7.65 3.82 12.35
CA ALA A 82 -8.56 2.70 12.54
C ALA A 82 -10.00 3.09 12.19
N TRP A 83 -10.83 2.08 11.93
CA TRP A 83 -12.27 2.27 11.84
C TRP A 83 -12.85 2.44 13.24
N VAL A 84 -13.65 3.47 13.44
CA VAL A 84 -14.37 3.73 14.69
C VAL A 84 -15.87 3.75 14.40
N ALA A 85 -16.68 3.34 15.39
CA ALA A 85 -18.14 3.42 15.27
C ALA A 85 -18.59 4.84 14.92
N SER A 86 -19.59 4.94 14.05
CA SER A 86 -20.22 6.18 13.62
C SER A 86 -21.68 5.93 13.26
N THR A 87 -22.39 6.93 12.77
CA THR A 87 -23.82 6.83 12.41
C THR A 87 -24.09 7.38 11.02
N VAL A 88 -25.22 6.99 10.43
CA VAL A 88 -25.71 7.55 9.16
C VAL A 88 -25.86 9.07 9.28
N ALA A 89 -26.41 9.57 10.39
CA ALA A 89 -26.61 11.00 10.62
C ALA A 89 -25.29 11.80 10.69
N GLU A 90 -24.22 11.21 11.23
CA GLU A 90 -22.88 11.81 11.21
C GLU A 90 -22.30 11.83 9.78
N ALA A 91 -22.44 10.72 9.04
CA ALA A 91 -21.98 10.66 7.65
C ALA A 91 -22.70 11.69 6.77
N VAL A 92 -24.02 11.82 6.91
CA VAL A 92 -24.82 12.82 6.16
C VAL A 92 -24.36 14.25 6.48
N ARG A 93 -24.10 14.58 7.75
CA ARG A 93 -23.69 15.94 8.15
C ARG A 93 -22.21 16.24 7.92
N ALA A 94 -21.36 15.23 7.74
CA ALA A 94 -19.93 15.42 7.60
C ALA A 94 -19.57 16.19 6.33
N GLN A 95 -18.73 17.21 6.47
CA GLN A 95 -18.15 17.95 5.34
C GLN A 95 -16.97 17.19 4.70
N ARG A 96 -16.24 16.42 5.51
CA ARG A 96 -15.11 15.60 5.07
C ARG A 96 -15.00 14.32 5.89
N GLY A 97 -14.69 13.21 5.22
CA GLY A 97 -14.36 11.96 5.90
C GLY A 97 -14.55 10.72 5.04
N LEU A 98 -13.88 9.64 5.43
CA LEU A 98 -14.11 8.31 4.88
C LEU A 98 -15.02 7.52 5.82
N PHE A 99 -16.08 6.97 5.25
CA PHE A 99 -17.07 6.14 5.93
C PHE A 99 -17.14 4.76 5.28
N ARG A 100 -17.40 3.75 6.10
CA ARG A 100 -17.67 2.38 5.68
C ARG A 100 -19.03 1.96 6.18
N PHE A 101 -19.91 1.62 5.26
CA PHE A 101 -21.25 1.12 5.51
C PHE A 101 -21.22 -0.39 5.30
N LYS A 102 -21.54 -1.16 6.34
CA LYS A 102 -21.59 -2.63 6.28
C LYS A 102 -23.02 -3.12 6.47
N SER A 103 -23.40 -4.09 5.66
CA SER A 103 -24.55 -4.96 5.85
C SER A 103 -24.07 -6.41 5.76
N ASP A 104 -24.97 -7.37 5.94
CA ASP A 104 -24.64 -8.80 5.81
C ASP A 104 -24.22 -9.18 4.38
N TYR A 105 -24.59 -8.36 3.38
CA TYR A 105 -24.41 -8.67 1.97
C TYR A 105 -23.42 -7.76 1.24
N ASP A 106 -23.09 -6.59 1.80
CA ASP A 106 -22.29 -5.58 1.10
C ASP A 106 -21.48 -4.71 2.07
N THR A 107 -20.38 -4.17 1.57
CA THR A 107 -19.58 -3.15 2.25
C THR A 107 -19.27 -2.00 1.30
N ARG A 108 -19.87 -0.84 1.55
CA ARG A 108 -19.68 0.37 0.75
C ARG A 108 -18.73 1.33 1.43
N HIS A 109 -17.76 1.82 0.67
CA HIS A 109 -16.81 2.84 1.12
C HIS A 109 -17.16 4.15 0.45
N ILE A 110 -17.47 5.14 1.28
CA ILE A 110 -17.96 6.44 0.86
C ILE A 110 -16.99 7.51 1.38
N TYR A 111 -16.47 8.34 0.49
CA TYR A 111 -15.68 9.50 0.86
C TYR A 111 -16.50 10.77 0.64
N LYS A 112 -16.49 11.63 1.66
CA LYS A 112 -17.09 12.95 1.62
C LYS A 112 -16.01 14.02 1.53
N LEU A 113 -16.24 15.01 0.68
CA LEU A 113 -15.44 16.21 0.57
C LEU A 113 -16.32 17.37 0.11
N ALA A 114 -16.30 18.48 0.85
CA ALA A 114 -17.07 19.69 0.54
C ALA A 114 -18.57 19.40 0.25
N GLY A 115 -19.16 18.48 1.02
CA GLY A 115 -20.55 18.05 0.86
C GLY A 115 -20.79 17.02 -0.24
N VAL A 116 -19.90 16.88 -1.22
CA VAL A 116 -19.98 15.87 -2.28
C VAL A 116 -19.63 14.49 -1.72
N THR A 117 -20.38 13.48 -2.14
CA THR A 117 -20.27 12.10 -1.68
C THR A 117 -19.91 11.21 -2.85
N ARG A 118 -18.83 10.43 -2.73
CA ARG A 118 -18.35 9.55 -3.80
C ARG A 118 -18.08 8.14 -3.30
N LYS A 119 -18.37 7.14 -4.14
CA LYS A 119 -18.02 5.73 -3.88
C LYS A 119 -16.58 5.50 -4.29
N VAL A 120 -15.75 5.04 -3.36
CA VAL A 120 -14.29 5.04 -3.56
C VAL A 120 -13.64 3.74 -3.10
N PRO A 121 -12.52 3.32 -3.72
CA PRO A 121 -11.73 2.20 -3.22
C PRO A 121 -11.13 2.51 -1.84
N PRO A 122 -11.26 1.62 -0.85
CA PRO A 122 -10.75 1.87 0.50
C PRO A 122 -9.23 2.05 0.55
N GLY A 123 -8.49 1.38 -0.35
CA GLY A 123 -7.04 1.44 -0.41
C GLY A 123 -6.53 2.87 -0.60
N ILE A 124 -7.11 3.63 -1.52
CA ILE A 124 -6.75 5.02 -1.79
C ILE A 124 -7.40 5.97 -0.79
N ALA A 125 -8.68 5.77 -0.48
CA ALA A 125 -9.47 6.70 0.31
C ALA A 125 -8.98 6.86 1.75
N LYS A 126 -8.36 5.83 2.33
CA LYS A 126 -7.73 5.94 3.66
C LYS A 126 -6.60 6.97 3.66
N TYR A 127 -5.83 7.05 2.58
CA TYR A 127 -4.74 8.02 2.46
C TYR A 127 -5.25 9.44 2.23
N TRP A 128 -6.40 9.62 1.57
CA TRP A 128 -7.10 10.92 1.55
C TRP A 128 -7.60 11.34 2.93
N ALA A 129 -8.12 10.39 3.71
CA ALA A 129 -8.57 10.63 5.08
C ALA A 129 -7.41 10.93 6.04
N LEU A 130 -6.24 10.32 5.83
CA LEU A 130 -5.01 10.64 6.57
C LEU A 130 -4.44 12.02 6.19
N GLY A 131 -4.63 12.44 4.94
CA GLY A 131 -4.20 13.75 4.44
C GLY A 131 -2.66 13.91 4.39
N ARG A 132 -2.20 15.16 4.25
CA ARG A 132 -0.79 15.49 4.01
C ARG A 132 0.15 15.08 5.16
N ARG A 133 -0.36 15.01 6.39
CA ARG A 133 0.40 14.63 7.60
C ARG A 133 0.29 13.13 7.91
N GLN A 134 0.17 12.29 6.90
CA GLN A 134 0.07 10.85 7.10
C GLN A 134 1.30 10.26 7.81
N ARG A 135 1.05 9.48 8.86
CA ARG A 135 2.08 8.71 9.61
C ARG A 135 1.87 7.20 9.47
N ALA A 136 1.20 6.78 8.40
CA ALA A 136 0.91 5.37 8.15
C ALA A 136 2.19 4.61 7.85
N MET A 137 3.05 5.13 6.99
CA MET A 137 4.35 4.53 6.69
C MET A 137 5.35 4.84 7.81
N ARG A 138 6.00 3.80 8.34
CA ARG A 138 7.23 3.90 9.13
C ARG A 138 8.36 3.30 8.31
N LEU A 139 9.51 3.94 8.35
CA LEU A 139 10.72 3.52 7.65
C LEU A 139 11.84 3.33 8.66
N ASP A 140 12.47 2.17 8.61
CA ASP A 140 13.72 1.86 9.32
C ASP A 140 14.74 1.41 8.28
N LEU A 141 15.56 2.35 7.82
CA LEU A 141 16.60 2.05 6.82
C LEU A 141 17.74 1.21 7.38
N SER A 142 17.99 1.25 8.69
CA SER A 142 19.04 0.44 9.32
C SER A 142 18.73 -1.06 9.22
N ARG A 143 17.43 -1.39 9.19
CA ARG A 143 16.92 -2.76 9.03
C ARG A 143 16.40 -3.05 7.62
N GLY A 144 16.40 -2.06 6.73
CA GLY A 144 15.75 -2.16 5.41
C GLY A 144 14.27 -2.51 5.53
N GLN A 145 13.56 -1.89 6.47
CA GLN A 145 12.17 -2.21 6.77
C GLN A 145 11.24 -1.03 6.50
N VAL A 146 10.09 -1.33 5.89
CA VAL A 146 8.95 -0.43 5.80
C VAL A 146 7.77 -1.10 6.49
N SER A 147 7.01 -0.36 7.30
CA SER A 147 5.79 -0.89 7.92
C SER A 147 4.59 0.03 7.86
N PHE A 148 3.40 -0.56 7.87
CA PHE A 148 2.10 0.12 7.80
C PHE A 148 1.13 -0.46 8.83
N PRO A 149 0.26 0.34 9.49
CA PRO A 149 -0.87 -0.21 10.24
C PRO A 149 -1.72 -1.09 9.33
N ILE A 150 -2.21 -2.23 9.83
CA ILE A 150 -3.07 -3.13 9.04
C ILE A 150 -4.32 -2.40 8.50
N ALA A 151 -4.86 -1.48 9.30
CA ALA A 151 -6.02 -0.67 8.93
C ALA A 151 -5.70 0.34 7.80
N ALA A 152 -4.44 0.70 7.59
CA ALA A 152 -3.94 1.57 6.53
C ALA A 152 -2.89 0.84 5.65
N ARG A 153 -3.23 -0.38 5.21
CA ARG A 153 -2.47 -1.14 4.22
C ARG A 153 -2.24 -0.29 2.95
N PRO A 154 -1.04 -0.32 2.35
CA PRO A 154 -0.76 0.38 1.11
C PRO A 154 -1.72 0.00 -0.02
N PRO A 155 -2.01 0.91 -0.97
CA PRO A 155 -2.79 0.59 -2.17
C PRO A 155 -2.14 -0.50 -3.02
N GLY A 156 -2.94 -1.22 -3.81
CA GLY A 156 -2.54 -2.48 -4.45
C GLY A 156 -1.20 -2.48 -5.20
N LEU A 157 -0.91 -1.48 -6.04
CA LEU A 157 0.37 -1.41 -6.76
C LEU A 157 1.56 -1.10 -5.83
N ILE A 158 1.34 -0.28 -4.81
CA ILE A 158 2.37 0.05 -3.80
C ILE A 158 2.66 -1.18 -2.95
N ASP A 159 1.63 -1.87 -2.48
CA ASP A 159 1.74 -3.13 -1.74
C ASP A 159 2.48 -4.19 -2.57
N ARG A 160 2.10 -4.34 -3.85
CA ARG A 160 2.74 -5.27 -4.77
C ARG A 160 4.22 -4.94 -4.99
N ALA A 161 4.58 -3.67 -5.18
CA ALA A 161 5.97 -3.27 -5.35
C ALA A 161 6.81 -3.60 -4.09
N LEU A 162 6.25 -3.40 -2.89
CA LEU A 162 6.90 -3.77 -1.63
C LEU A 162 7.05 -5.28 -1.48
N VAL A 163 6.04 -6.08 -1.83
CA VAL A 163 6.11 -7.54 -1.83
C VAL A 163 7.20 -8.03 -2.79
N ILE A 164 7.21 -7.54 -4.04
CA ILE A 164 8.23 -7.91 -5.04
C ILE A 164 9.63 -7.57 -4.54
N ALA A 165 9.81 -6.37 -3.97
CA ALA A 165 11.10 -5.95 -3.44
C ALA A 165 11.57 -6.78 -2.26
N SER A 166 10.65 -7.20 -1.38
CA SER A 166 10.97 -8.02 -0.22
C SER A 166 11.19 -9.49 -0.56
N GLY A 167 10.68 -9.96 -1.69
CA GLY A 167 10.65 -11.38 -2.07
C GLY A 167 9.69 -12.23 -1.22
N ALA A 168 8.90 -11.63 -0.32
CA ALA A 168 8.01 -12.36 0.59
C ALA A 168 6.72 -11.58 0.89
N LEU A 169 5.74 -12.26 1.48
CA LEU A 169 4.57 -11.58 2.04
C LEU A 169 4.96 -10.76 3.28
N PRO A 170 4.27 -9.65 3.58
CA PRO A 170 4.58 -8.86 4.77
C PRO A 170 4.32 -9.66 6.05
N ALA A 171 5.22 -9.55 7.02
CA ALA A 171 4.99 -10.07 8.36
C ALA A 171 3.95 -9.22 9.08
N LEU A 172 3.07 -9.86 9.86
CA LEU A 172 2.10 -9.18 10.71
C LEU A 172 2.61 -9.13 12.15
N GLU A 173 3.09 -7.96 12.58
CA GLU A 173 3.67 -7.75 13.90
C GLU A 173 3.08 -6.51 14.56
N GLY A 174 2.55 -6.65 15.79
CA GLY A 174 2.01 -5.52 16.55
C GLY A 174 0.92 -4.73 15.81
N GLY A 175 0.09 -5.41 15.01
CA GLY A 175 -0.96 -4.77 14.20
C GLY A 175 -0.44 -4.00 12.98
N ARG A 176 0.81 -4.24 12.57
CA ARG A 176 1.44 -3.64 11.39
C ARG A 176 1.87 -4.71 10.39
N LEU A 177 1.77 -4.37 9.12
CA LEU A 177 2.36 -5.09 8.02
C LEU A 177 3.79 -4.58 7.85
N THR A 178 4.77 -5.46 7.96
CA THR A 178 6.20 -5.14 7.86
C THR A 178 6.79 -5.83 6.63
N TYR A 179 7.44 -5.04 5.78
CA TYR A 179 8.14 -5.48 4.58
C TYR A 179 9.63 -5.30 4.81
N SER A 180 10.41 -6.37 4.63
CA SER A 180 11.88 -6.38 4.79
C SER A 180 12.59 -6.25 3.45
N GLY A 181 13.90 -5.99 3.47
CA GLY A 181 14.71 -5.89 2.26
C GLY A 181 14.41 -4.64 1.40
N ILE A 182 13.74 -3.65 1.98
CA ILE A 182 13.36 -2.43 1.27
C ILE A 182 14.52 -1.43 1.29
N ASN A 183 15.00 -1.08 0.09
CA ASN A 183 16.05 -0.09 -0.07
C ASN A 183 15.53 1.36 -0.05
N ALA A 184 16.44 2.31 0.15
CA ALA A 184 16.10 3.73 0.25
C ALA A 184 15.42 4.31 -1.01
N PRO A 185 15.86 3.99 -2.25
CA PRO A 185 15.19 4.48 -3.46
C PRO A 185 13.72 4.06 -3.53
N LEU A 186 13.40 2.78 -3.32
CA LEU A 186 12.02 2.30 -3.34
C LEU A 186 11.19 2.93 -2.23
N ALA A 187 11.73 3.00 -1.00
CA ALA A 187 11.05 3.64 0.12
C ALA A 187 10.71 5.11 -0.18
N ALA A 188 11.62 5.85 -0.83
CA ALA A 188 11.39 7.23 -1.22
C ALA A 188 10.26 7.36 -2.25
N VAL A 189 10.24 6.50 -3.28
CA VAL A 189 9.18 6.48 -4.31
C VAL A 189 7.83 6.15 -3.68
N VAL A 190 7.76 5.12 -2.82
CA VAL A 190 6.55 4.75 -2.08
C VAL A 190 6.04 5.93 -1.24
N ALA A 191 6.91 6.57 -0.46
CA ALA A 191 6.53 7.73 0.34
C ALA A 191 6.00 8.89 -0.53
N ALA A 192 6.61 9.14 -1.68
CA ALA A 192 6.17 10.15 -2.63
C ALA A 192 4.79 9.82 -3.22
N SER A 193 4.57 8.58 -3.67
CA SER A 193 3.28 8.13 -4.21
C SER A 193 2.16 8.22 -3.19
N LEU A 194 2.42 7.86 -1.93
CA LEU A 194 1.44 8.01 -0.84
C LEU A 194 1.11 9.48 -0.59
N ARG A 195 2.10 10.38 -0.64
CA ARG A 195 1.85 11.83 -0.51
C ARG A 195 1.03 12.36 -1.68
N ALA A 196 1.32 11.92 -2.90
CA ALA A 196 0.57 12.31 -4.10
C ALA A 196 -0.91 11.90 -4.01
N ILE A 197 -1.20 10.70 -3.49
CA ILE A 197 -2.58 10.30 -3.18
C ILE A 197 -3.21 11.31 -2.23
N ALA A 198 -2.57 11.58 -1.09
CA ALA A 198 -3.13 12.43 -0.05
C ALA A 198 -3.43 13.86 -0.51
N THR A 199 -2.62 14.40 -1.44
CA THR A 199 -2.84 15.73 -2.02
C THR A 199 -3.91 15.76 -3.11
N GLY A 200 -4.10 14.66 -3.85
CA GLY A 200 -5.10 14.57 -4.92
C GLY A 200 -6.56 14.59 -4.45
N ALA A 201 -6.80 14.61 -3.14
CA ALA A 201 -8.13 14.87 -2.58
C ALA A 201 -8.43 16.35 -2.34
N ASP A 202 -7.44 17.24 -2.42
CA ASP A 202 -7.65 18.68 -2.23
C ASP A 202 -7.77 19.42 -3.58
N SER A 203 -7.54 18.72 -4.70
CA SER A 203 -7.63 19.19 -6.09
C SER A 203 -8.94 18.77 -6.74
#